data_AF-B9D2U9-F1
#
_entry.id   AF-B9D2U9-F1
#
_cell.length_a   1.000
_cell.length_b   1.000
_cell.length_c   1.000
_cell.angle_alpha   90.00
_cell.angle_beta   90.00
_cell.angle_gamma   90.00
#
_symmetry.space_group_name_H-M   'P 1'
#
loop_
_entity.id
_entity.type
_entity.pdbx_description
1 polymer ?
#
loop_
_entity_poly.entity_id
_entity_poly.type
_entity_poly.pdbx_seq_one_letter_code
_entity_poly.pdbx_strand_id
1 'polypeptide(L)'
;MGVFDFFKKGAGIAQKRSANAAKIGKTAQERKDISIEILKSQGVPFTLHLPLRYETDEITPREKDEVIARAICSYAAIMCACSIRDEDKLADEDKQGARDFLDNRYGCIDKLTRMERRVTQGEASRDEAINMGWKYESLWALMWAMELVEELSFPSEICDCGFVMDTFSGGDFSARVKLRDTDEILQALDLIYRYHWACVNARVHGSDCAGLDEEVVMERRGGLEWLCCKGAENDNLTDEYNAWDYPDLNT
;
A
#
# COMPACT_ATOMS: atom_id res chain seq x y z
N MET A 1 -3.12 -16.58 21.17
CA MET A 1 -4.04 -15.66 20.47
C MET A 1 -3.26 -15.10 19.30
N GLY A 2 -3.41 -15.74 18.14
CA GLY A 2 -2.65 -15.41 16.94
C GLY A 2 -3.26 -14.21 16.24
N VAL A 3 -2.46 -13.50 15.45
CA VAL A 3 -2.78 -12.25 14.74
C VAL A 3 -4.03 -12.36 13.81
N PHE A 4 -4.66 -13.52 13.66
CA PHE A 4 -5.91 -13.71 12.91
C PHE A 4 -7.21 -13.56 13.69
N ASP A 5 -7.17 -13.51 15.02
CA ASP A 5 -8.33 -12.99 15.75
C ASP A 5 -8.56 -11.49 15.44
N PHE A 6 -7.57 -10.82 14.83
CA PHE A 6 -7.63 -9.42 14.39
C PHE A 6 -8.32 -9.22 13.02
N PHE A 7 -8.19 -10.15 12.08
CA PHE A 7 -8.68 -9.98 10.70
C PHE A 7 -10.13 -10.46 10.46
N LYS A 8 -10.88 -10.82 11.51
CA LYS A 8 -12.24 -11.40 11.41
C LYS A 8 -13.41 -10.55 11.91
N LYS A 9 -13.22 -9.25 12.12
CA LYS A 9 -14.33 -8.33 12.43
C LYS A 9 -14.22 -7.04 11.62
N GLY A 10 -15.16 -6.88 10.68
CA GLY A 10 -15.28 -5.63 9.94
C GLY A 10 -16.44 -5.57 8.93
N ALA A 11 -17.48 -6.41 9.06
CA ALA A 11 -18.71 -6.21 8.28
C ALA A 11 -19.70 -5.42 9.14
N GLY A 12 -19.52 -4.10 9.20
CA GLY A 12 -20.49 -3.24 9.88
C GLY A 12 -20.07 -1.81 10.12
N ILE A 13 -20.60 -0.92 9.28
CA ILE A 13 -20.87 0.51 9.52
C ILE A 13 -19.68 1.47 9.30
N ALA A 14 -19.51 1.92 8.06
CA ALA A 14 -18.99 3.27 7.76
C ALA A 14 -19.51 3.81 6.43
N GLN A 15 -20.82 3.68 6.18
CA GLN A 15 -21.46 4.36 5.06
C GLN A 15 -21.96 5.73 5.51
N LYS A 16 -21.08 6.75 5.43
CA LYS A 16 -21.39 8.16 5.13
C LYS A 16 -20.24 9.08 5.56
N ARG A 17 -19.46 9.52 4.57
CA ARG A 17 -18.77 10.81 4.41
C ARG A 17 -17.89 10.63 3.17
N SER A 18 -18.01 11.34 2.06
CA SER A 18 -18.90 12.38 1.53
C SER A 18 -18.31 12.65 0.15
N ALA A 19 -19.13 12.69 -0.90
CA ALA A 19 -18.74 13.22 -2.20
C ALA A 19 -18.28 14.68 -2.07
N ASN A 20 -16.99 14.90 -1.89
CA ASN A 20 -16.33 16.14 -2.29
C ASN A 20 -15.48 15.77 -3.48
N ALA A 21 -15.66 16.44 -4.62
CA ALA A 21 -14.62 16.44 -5.63
C ALA A 21 -13.33 16.85 -4.92
N ALA A 22 -12.41 15.89 -4.73
CA ALA A 22 -11.23 16.10 -3.93
C ALA A 22 -10.47 17.27 -4.55
N LYS A 23 -10.19 18.31 -3.75
CA LYS A 23 -9.29 19.36 -4.23
C LYS A 23 -7.93 18.70 -4.46
N ILE A 24 -7.38 18.88 -5.65
CA ILE A 24 -6.07 18.35 -6.04
C ILE A 24 -5.12 19.54 -6.18
N GLY A 25 -4.11 19.61 -5.30
CA GLY A 25 -3.07 20.64 -5.37
C GLY A 25 -2.09 20.38 -6.51
N LYS A 26 -1.69 21.44 -7.20
CA LYS A 26 -0.74 21.38 -8.33
C LYS A 26 0.71 21.58 -7.90
N THR A 27 0.93 22.22 -6.76
CA THR A 27 2.26 22.35 -6.13
C THR A 27 2.31 21.57 -4.82
N ALA A 28 3.52 21.26 -4.34
CA ALA A 28 3.69 20.60 -3.05
C ALA A 28 3.10 21.42 -1.89
N GLN A 29 3.18 22.76 -1.98
CA GLN A 29 2.58 23.67 -1.00
C GLN A 29 1.04 23.66 -1.05
N GLU A 30 0.43 23.63 -2.23
CA GLU A 30 -1.03 23.52 -2.34
C GLU A 30 -1.53 22.18 -1.79
N ARG A 31 -0.83 21.08 -2.10
CA ARG A 31 -1.16 19.75 -1.56
C ARG A 31 -1.10 19.75 -0.04
N LYS A 32 -0.05 20.36 0.54
CA LYS A 32 0.09 20.57 1.98
C LYS A 32 -1.11 21.26 2.59
N ASP A 33 -1.53 22.38 2.01
CA ASP A 33 -2.61 23.19 2.53
C ASP A 33 -3.94 22.43 2.49
N ILE A 34 -4.21 21.73 1.39
CA ILE A 34 -5.38 20.86 1.23
C ILE A 34 -5.36 19.73 2.29
N SER A 35 -4.24 19.03 2.44
CA SER A 35 -4.11 17.94 3.41
C SER A 35 -4.32 18.44 4.84
N ILE A 36 -3.75 19.59 5.22
CA ILE A 36 -3.96 20.18 6.55
C ILE A 36 -5.44 20.50 6.80
N GLU A 37 -6.17 21.02 5.81
CA GLU A 37 -7.61 21.25 5.95
C GLU A 37 -8.39 19.94 6.14
N ILE A 38 -7.98 18.86 5.46
CA ILE A 38 -8.55 17.53 5.66
C ILE A 38 -8.30 17.04 7.09
N LEU A 39 -7.05 17.09 7.58
CA LEU A 39 -6.70 16.69 8.95
C LEU A 39 -7.51 17.48 10.00
N LYS A 40 -7.62 18.81 9.85
CA LYS A 40 -8.45 19.66 10.72
C LYS A 40 -9.91 19.20 10.74
N SER A 41 -10.48 18.91 9.55
CA SER A 41 -11.88 18.50 9.43
C SER A 41 -12.17 17.14 10.10
N GLN A 42 -11.16 16.30 10.23
CA GLN A 42 -11.22 14.98 10.86
C GLN A 42 -10.83 15.00 12.34
N GLY A 43 -10.33 16.13 12.85
CA GLY A 43 -9.84 16.24 14.22
C GLY A 43 -8.47 15.58 14.45
N VAL A 44 -7.70 15.35 13.38
CA VAL A 44 -6.36 14.77 13.47
C VAL A 44 -5.34 15.87 13.79
N PRO A 45 -4.51 15.73 14.84
CA PRO A 45 -3.40 16.64 15.11
C PRO A 45 -2.43 16.70 13.92
N PHE A 46 -1.92 17.89 13.59
CA PHE A 46 -1.03 18.08 12.45
C PHE A 46 0.16 18.98 12.78
N THR A 47 1.24 18.80 12.02
CA THR A 47 2.50 19.55 12.19
C THR A 47 2.72 20.48 11.00
N LEU A 48 2.74 21.79 11.24
CA LEU A 48 2.89 22.80 10.17
C LEU A 48 4.27 22.83 9.52
N HIS A 49 5.32 22.44 10.23
CA HIS A 49 6.71 22.57 9.78
C HIS A 49 7.27 21.29 9.16
N LEU A 50 6.42 20.29 8.86
CA LEU A 50 6.87 19.15 8.06
C LEU A 50 7.37 19.63 6.68
N PRO A 51 8.46 19.03 6.17
CA PRO A 51 8.92 19.24 4.82
C PRO A 51 7.82 19.04 3.78
N LEU A 52 7.96 19.74 2.66
CA LEU A 52 7.19 19.41 1.46
C LEU A 52 7.72 18.10 0.89
N ARG A 53 6.84 17.29 0.26
CA ARG A 53 7.22 15.99 -0.31
C ARG A 53 7.86 16.16 -1.69
N TYR A 54 7.06 16.14 -2.74
CA TYR A 54 7.52 16.24 -4.13
C TYR A 54 6.76 17.34 -4.84
N GLU A 55 7.43 18.09 -5.70
CA GLU A 55 6.79 18.80 -6.81
C GLU A 55 6.45 17.82 -7.94
N THR A 56 5.48 18.19 -8.77
CA THR A 56 4.98 17.28 -9.82
C THR A 56 6.05 17.00 -10.89
N ASP A 57 6.94 17.97 -11.16
CA ASP A 57 8.05 17.86 -12.13
C ASP A 57 9.29 17.14 -11.59
N GLU A 58 9.36 16.89 -10.27
CA GLU A 58 10.40 16.08 -9.64
C GLU A 58 10.16 14.57 -9.78
N ILE A 59 8.94 14.18 -10.17
CA ILE A 59 8.50 12.79 -10.18
C ILE A 59 8.41 12.27 -11.61
N THR A 60 8.96 11.08 -11.82
CA THR A 60 8.71 10.29 -13.02
C THR A 60 7.57 9.30 -12.72
N PRO A 61 6.40 9.41 -13.36
CA PRO A 61 5.31 8.47 -13.14
C PRO A 61 5.68 7.05 -13.57
N ARG A 62 5.25 6.05 -12.80
CA ARG A 62 5.34 4.65 -13.23
C ARG A 62 4.39 4.35 -14.38
N GLU A 63 4.79 3.43 -15.25
CA GLU A 63 3.95 3.02 -16.36
C GLU A 63 2.84 2.08 -15.89
N LYS A 64 1.73 2.03 -16.62
CA LYS A 64 0.57 1.18 -16.29
C LYS A 64 0.97 -0.28 -16.08
N ASP A 65 1.76 -0.85 -17.00
CA ASP A 65 2.15 -2.26 -16.94
C ASP A 65 3.08 -2.56 -15.76
N GLU A 66 3.87 -1.56 -15.34
CA GLU A 66 4.75 -1.64 -14.18
C GLU A 66 3.95 -1.71 -12.86
N VAL A 67 2.92 -0.88 -12.73
CA VAL A 67 2.00 -0.90 -11.57
C VAL A 67 1.21 -2.20 -11.51
N ILE A 68 0.72 -2.69 -12.66
CA ILE A 68 0.01 -3.97 -12.77
C ILE A 68 0.91 -5.14 -12.36
N ALA A 69 2.14 -5.20 -12.90
CA ALA A 69 3.09 -6.24 -12.56
C ALA A 69 3.43 -6.23 -11.07
N ARG A 70 3.58 -5.04 -10.47
CA ARG A 70 3.84 -4.93 -9.04
C ARG A 70 2.68 -5.46 -8.20
N ALA A 71 1.46 -5.10 -8.56
CA ALA A 71 0.24 -5.55 -7.88
C ALA A 71 0.08 -7.08 -7.94
N ILE A 72 0.35 -7.70 -9.10
CA ILE A 72 0.31 -9.16 -9.31
C ILE A 72 1.34 -9.87 -8.41
N CYS A 73 2.58 -9.39 -8.39
CA CYS A 73 3.63 -9.97 -7.57
C CYS A 73 3.34 -9.86 -6.07
N SER A 74 2.90 -8.67 -5.64
CA SER A 74 2.52 -8.42 -4.26
C SER A 74 1.38 -9.35 -3.83
N TYR A 75 0.32 -9.47 -4.63
CA TYR A 75 -0.78 -10.39 -4.36
C TYR A 75 -0.29 -11.84 -4.18
N ALA A 76 0.52 -12.35 -5.12
CA ALA A 76 1.02 -13.72 -5.04
C ALA A 76 1.86 -13.95 -3.77
N ALA A 77 2.75 -13.00 -3.44
CA ALA A 77 3.56 -13.07 -2.22
C ALA A 77 2.70 -13.00 -0.96
N ILE A 78 1.68 -12.13 -0.90
CA ILE A 78 0.73 -12.02 0.21
C ILE A 78 -0.02 -13.35 0.43
N MET A 79 -0.48 -14.01 -0.65
CA MET A 79 -1.17 -15.30 -0.52
C MET A 79 -0.26 -16.37 0.06
N CYS A 80 0.98 -16.50 -0.44
CA CYS A 80 1.97 -17.41 0.13
C CYS A 80 2.33 -17.06 1.58
N ALA A 81 2.42 -15.77 1.91
CA ALA A 81 2.69 -15.29 3.26
C ALA A 81 1.58 -15.70 4.23
N CYS A 82 0.31 -15.63 3.80
CA CYS A 82 -0.81 -16.11 4.60
C CYS A 82 -0.67 -17.61 4.92
N SER A 83 -0.38 -18.46 3.92
CA SER A 83 -0.15 -19.89 4.17
C SER A 83 1.00 -20.14 5.15
N ILE A 84 2.16 -19.48 4.97
CA ILE A 84 3.32 -19.64 5.86
C ILE A 84 2.98 -19.21 7.29
N ARG A 85 2.27 -18.08 7.46
CA ARG A 85 1.91 -17.55 8.78
C ARG A 85 0.97 -18.48 9.55
N ASP A 86 0.11 -19.19 8.83
CA ASP A 86 -1.01 -19.98 9.39
C ASP A 86 -0.60 -21.41 9.66
N GLU A 87 0.21 -21.97 8.76
CA GLU A 87 0.61 -23.38 8.77
C GLU A 87 2.10 -23.57 9.13
N ASP A 88 2.84 -22.48 9.35
CA ASP A 88 4.29 -22.46 9.59
C ASP A 88 5.12 -23.05 8.44
N LYS A 89 4.51 -23.16 7.24
CA LYS A 89 5.13 -23.67 6.01
C LYS A 89 4.32 -23.25 4.79
N LEU A 90 4.94 -23.31 3.62
CA LEU A 90 4.26 -23.19 2.33
C LEU A 90 4.16 -24.57 1.67
N ALA A 91 2.95 -25.07 1.42
CA ALA A 91 2.74 -26.34 0.76
C ALA A 91 3.22 -26.31 -0.71
N ASP A 92 3.60 -27.46 -1.26
CA ASP A 92 4.05 -27.55 -2.66
C ASP A 92 2.95 -27.14 -3.65
N GLU A 93 1.68 -27.40 -3.32
CA GLU A 93 0.52 -26.97 -4.11
C GLU A 93 0.40 -25.43 -4.15
N ASP A 94 0.61 -24.76 -3.02
CA ASP A 94 0.61 -23.29 -2.96
C ASP A 94 1.79 -22.69 -3.71
N LYS A 95 2.98 -23.30 -3.61
CA LYS A 95 4.17 -22.89 -4.39
C LYS A 95 3.91 -23.00 -5.89
N GLN A 96 3.30 -24.11 -6.32
CA GLN A 96 2.95 -24.33 -7.72
C GLN A 96 1.87 -23.34 -8.17
N GLY A 97 0.84 -23.11 -7.35
CA GLY A 97 -0.21 -22.13 -7.63
C GLY A 97 0.33 -20.71 -7.80
N ALA A 98 1.24 -20.28 -6.92
CA ALA A 98 1.90 -18.99 -7.04
C ALA A 98 2.77 -18.90 -8.31
N ARG A 99 3.52 -19.96 -8.66
CA ARG A 99 4.27 -20.03 -9.91
C ARG A 99 3.37 -19.94 -11.14
N ASP A 100 2.29 -20.71 -11.18
CA ASP A 100 1.35 -20.71 -12.31
C ASP A 100 0.66 -19.35 -12.47
N PHE A 101 0.31 -18.72 -11.34
CA PHE A 101 -0.24 -17.37 -11.34
C PHE A 101 0.77 -16.34 -11.87
N LEU A 102 2.02 -16.39 -11.41
CA LEU A 102 3.04 -15.41 -11.78
C LEU A 102 3.59 -15.61 -13.19
N ASP A 103 3.87 -16.85 -13.60
CA ASP A 103 4.53 -17.17 -14.86
C ASP A 103 3.48 -17.42 -15.97
N ASN A 104 2.68 -18.47 -15.82
CA ASN A 104 1.76 -18.92 -16.88
C ASN A 104 0.64 -17.91 -17.16
N ARG A 105 0.10 -17.25 -16.13
CA ARG A 105 -1.02 -16.32 -16.30
C ARG A 105 -0.58 -14.89 -16.62
N TYR A 106 0.50 -14.41 -16.00
CA TYR A 106 0.87 -12.99 -16.07
C TYR A 106 2.31 -12.70 -16.51
N GLY A 107 3.20 -13.69 -16.59
CA GLY A 107 4.60 -13.50 -17.01
C GLY A 107 5.41 -12.50 -16.15
N CYS A 108 5.11 -12.41 -14.85
CA CYS A 108 5.68 -11.45 -13.90
C CYS A 108 6.68 -12.07 -12.90
N ILE A 109 7.05 -13.35 -13.05
CA ILE A 109 7.91 -14.06 -12.08
C ILE A 109 9.33 -13.44 -11.94
N ASP A 110 9.81 -12.78 -12.99
CA ASP A 110 11.07 -12.03 -13.02
C ASP A 110 10.97 -10.66 -12.33
N LYS A 111 9.75 -10.18 -12.04
CA LYS A 111 9.49 -8.88 -11.39
C LYS A 111 9.39 -8.97 -9.86
N LEU A 112 9.37 -10.17 -9.29
CA LEU A 112 9.34 -10.36 -7.83
C LEU A 112 10.54 -9.64 -7.18
N THR A 113 10.28 -8.93 -6.08
CA THR A 113 11.36 -8.46 -5.21
C THR A 113 12.12 -9.63 -4.60
N ARG A 114 13.26 -9.33 -3.98
CA ARG A 114 14.00 -10.33 -3.20
C ARG A 114 13.12 -10.93 -2.10
N MET A 115 12.33 -10.12 -1.38
CA MET A 115 11.48 -10.63 -0.30
C MET A 115 10.28 -11.42 -0.83
N GLU A 116 9.59 -10.92 -1.85
CA GLU A 116 8.48 -11.63 -2.50
C GLU A 116 8.92 -12.99 -3.05
N ARG A 117 10.14 -13.07 -3.61
CA ARG A 117 10.73 -14.34 -4.06
C ARG A 117 10.95 -15.33 -2.92
N ARG A 118 11.51 -14.89 -1.79
CA ARG A 118 11.69 -15.76 -0.62
C ARG A 118 10.37 -16.29 -0.09
N VAL A 119 9.35 -15.44 -0.02
CA VAL A 119 8.02 -15.83 0.44
C VAL A 119 7.38 -16.84 -0.52
N THR A 120 7.35 -16.56 -1.83
CA THR A 120 6.75 -17.46 -2.83
C THR A 120 7.49 -18.81 -2.97
N GLN A 121 8.75 -18.88 -2.55
CA GLN A 121 9.54 -20.13 -2.52
C GLN A 121 9.43 -20.89 -1.20
N GLY A 122 8.78 -20.31 -0.18
CA GLY A 122 8.66 -20.89 1.16
C GLY A 122 9.96 -20.83 1.97
N GLU A 123 10.82 -19.85 1.67
CA GLU A 123 12.11 -19.59 2.33
C GLU A 123 12.03 -18.44 3.35
N ALA A 124 10.87 -17.79 3.44
CA ALA A 124 10.60 -16.77 4.44
C ALA A 124 10.28 -17.40 5.80
N SER A 125 10.79 -16.77 6.86
CA SER A 125 10.38 -17.04 8.23
C SER A 125 8.94 -16.61 8.48
N ARG A 126 8.37 -17.06 9.59
CA ARG A 126 7.02 -16.65 10.02
C ARG A 126 6.89 -15.14 10.21
N ASP A 127 7.91 -14.47 10.74
CA ASP A 127 7.89 -13.01 10.94
C ASP A 127 7.98 -12.26 9.60
N GLU A 128 8.81 -12.74 8.67
CA GLU A 128 8.85 -12.19 7.30
C GLU A 128 7.50 -12.39 6.59
N ALA A 129 6.82 -13.51 6.80
CA ALA A 129 5.48 -13.74 6.27
C ALA A 129 4.43 -12.82 6.93
N ILE A 130 4.53 -12.54 8.23
CA ILE A 130 3.65 -11.55 8.88
C ILE A 130 3.85 -10.16 8.25
N ASN A 131 5.10 -9.74 8.06
CA ASN A 131 5.41 -8.45 7.43
C ASN A 131 4.94 -8.39 5.97
N MET A 132 5.12 -9.47 5.21
CA MET A 132 4.59 -9.55 3.84
C MET A 132 3.06 -9.49 3.81
N GLY A 133 2.38 -10.03 4.83
CA GLY A 133 0.92 -9.91 4.96
C GLY A 133 0.43 -8.46 5.06
N TRP A 134 1.22 -7.56 5.67
CA TRP A 134 0.89 -6.14 5.74
C TRP A 134 0.91 -5.43 4.38
N LYS A 135 1.56 -6.00 3.35
CA LYS A 135 1.51 -5.49 1.98
C LYS A 135 0.13 -5.52 1.34
N TYR A 136 -0.89 -6.10 1.99
CA TYR A 136 -2.29 -5.87 1.64
C TYR A 136 -2.61 -4.37 1.53
N GLU A 137 -2.11 -3.54 2.45
CA GLU A 137 -2.38 -2.10 2.46
C GLU A 137 -1.58 -1.35 1.38
N SER A 138 -0.34 -1.74 1.11
CA SER A 138 0.41 -1.21 -0.04
C SER A 138 -0.27 -1.59 -1.35
N LEU A 139 -0.73 -2.83 -1.49
CA LEU A 139 -1.50 -3.30 -2.64
C LEU A 139 -2.82 -2.55 -2.78
N TRP A 140 -3.50 -2.26 -1.68
CA TRP A 140 -4.73 -1.46 -1.66
C TRP A 140 -4.50 -0.05 -2.22
N ALA A 141 -3.38 0.58 -1.85
CA ALA A 141 -2.97 1.86 -2.43
C ALA A 141 -2.72 1.77 -3.95
N LEU A 142 -2.08 0.71 -4.43
CA LEU A 142 -1.91 0.48 -5.87
C LEU A 142 -3.26 0.24 -6.57
N MET A 143 -4.17 -0.52 -5.97
CA MET A 143 -5.52 -0.76 -6.50
C MET A 143 -6.32 0.53 -6.62
N TRP A 144 -6.19 1.44 -5.66
CA TRP A 144 -6.77 2.77 -5.74
C TRP A 144 -6.15 3.61 -6.87
N ALA A 145 -4.82 3.58 -7.01
CA ALA A 145 -4.13 4.26 -8.10
C ALA A 145 -4.50 3.70 -9.48
N MET A 146 -4.90 2.42 -9.55
CA MET A 146 -5.40 1.73 -10.75
C MET A 146 -6.92 1.90 -10.99
N GLU A 147 -7.61 2.73 -10.21
CA GLU A 147 -9.08 2.92 -10.24
C GLU A 147 -9.89 1.62 -10.03
N LEU A 148 -9.28 0.59 -9.42
CA LEU A 148 -10.00 -0.62 -8.99
C LEU A 148 -10.69 -0.41 -7.64
N VAL A 149 -10.11 0.48 -6.82
CA VAL A 149 -10.69 0.97 -5.57
C VAL A 149 -11.05 2.45 -5.76
N GLU A 150 -12.28 2.82 -5.41
CA GLU A 150 -12.80 4.17 -5.65
C GLU A 150 -12.11 5.21 -4.75
N GLU A 151 -11.98 4.92 -3.45
CA GLU A 151 -11.48 5.87 -2.45
C GLU A 151 -10.47 5.20 -1.49
N LEU A 152 -9.42 5.94 -1.11
CA LEU A 152 -8.63 5.63 0.08
C LEU A 152 -9.32 6.25 1.30
N SER A 153 -10.06 5.41 2.03
CA SER A 153 -10.74 5.79 3.26
C SER A 153 -9.77 6.26 4.34
N PHE A 154 -10.31 6.98 5.34
CA PHE A 154 -9.57 7.29 6.56
C PHE A 154 -8.94 6.01 7.12
N PRO A 155 -7.61 5.98 7.39
CA PRO A 155 -6.88 4.74 7.66
C PRO A 155 -7.01 4.36 9.14
N SER A 156 -8.24 4.07 9.58
CA SER A 156 -8.55 3.53 10.91
C SER A 156 -8.74 2.02 10.91
N GLU A 157 -8.92 1.42 9.74
CA GLU A 157 -9.22 0.01 9.55
C GLU A 157 -8.43 -0.53 8.35
N ILE A 158 -8.13 -1.82 8.44
CA ILE A 158 -7.54 -2.61 7.36
C ILE A 158 -8.45 -2.62 6.12
N CYS A 159 -7.86 -2.89 4.97
CA CYS A 159 -8.50 -2.97 3.68
C CYS A 159 -9.43 -4.19 3.54
N ASP A 160 -10.32 -4.14 2.56
CA ASP A 160 -11.18 -5.27 2.22
C ASP A 160 -10.35 -6.36 1.50
N CYS A 161 -9.77 -7.25 2.30
CA CYS A 161 -8.99 -8.38 1.81
C CYS A 161 -9.84 -9.31 0.91
N GLY A 162 -11.16 -9.37 1.13
CA GLY A 162 -12.09 -10.12 0.28
C GLY A 162 -12.14 -9.54 -1.14
N PHE A 163 -12.29 -8.21 -1.24
CA PHE A 163 -12.27 -7.51 -2.52
C PHE A 163 -10.92 -7.65 -3.25
N VAL A 164 -9.80 -7.63 -2.51
CA VAL A 164 -8.49 -7.94 -3.07
C VAL A 164 -8.48 -9.35 -3.66
N MET A 165 -8.84 -10.38 -2.88
CA MET A 165 -8.88 -11.77 -3.37
C MET A 165 -9.77 -11.94 -4.60
N ASP A 166 -10.98 -11.39 -4.58
CA ASP A 166 -11.93 -11.49 -5.71
C ASP A 166 -11.37 -10.83 -6.97
N THR A 167 -10.66 -9.71 -6.82
CA THR A 167 -10.06 -8.96 -7.95
C THR A 167 -8.99 -9.76 -8.68
N PHE A 168 -8.10 -10.44 -7.94
CA PHE A 168 -6.97 -11.16 -8.55
C PHE A 168 -7.33 -12.63 -8.90
N SER A 169 -8.25 -13.26 -8.17
CA SER A 169 -8.66 -14.64 -8.45
C SER A 169 -9.62 -14.77 -9.63
N GLY A 170 -10.58 -13.86 -9.79
CA GLY A 170 -11.73 -14.01 -10.70
C GLY A 170 -11.46 -13.88 -12.20
N GLY A 171 -10.31 -13.32 -12.62
CA GLY A 171 -9.95 -13.17 -14.04
C GLY A 171 -8.94 -12.06 -14.30
N ASP A 172 -8.61 -11.79 -15.56
CA ASP A 172 -7.66 -10.73 -15.89
C ASP A 172 -8.26 -9.32 -15.60
N PHE A 173 -7.77 -8.68 -14.53
CA PHE A 173 -8.18 -7.34 -14.14
C PHE A 173 -7.49 -6.23 -14.93
N SER A 174 -6.40 -6.53 -15.66
CA SER A 174 -5.54 -5.54 -16.33
C SER A 174 -6.31 -4.67 -17.34
N ALA A 175 -7.32 -5.24 -17.99
CA ALA A 175 -8.21 -4.56 -18.93
C ALA A 175 -9.07 -3.47 -18.27
N ARG A 176 -9.34 -3.57 -16.96
CA ARG A 176 -10.11 -2.58 -16.19
C ARG A 176 -9.25 -1.44 -15.66
N VAL A 177 -7.93 -1.62 -15.61
CA VAL A 177 -7.00 -0.66 -15.00
C VAL A 177 -6.95 0.64 -15.79
N LYS A 178 -7.11 1.74 -15.06
CA LYS A 178 -6.77 3.09 -15.50
C LYS A 178 -5.96 3.73 -14.39
N LEU A 179 -4.81 4.31 -14.75
CA LEU A 179 -4.02 5.01 -13.74
C LEU A 179 -4.62 6.38 -13.48
N ARG A 180 -4.74 6.72 -12.20
CA ARG A 180 -5.05 8.08 -11.74
C ARG A 180 -3.99 9.07 -12.18
N ASP A 181 -4.38 10.34 -12.26
CA ASP A 181 -3.46 11.42 -12.57
C ASP A 181 -2.34 11.52 -11.52
N THR A 182 -1.16 11.96 -11.96
CA THR A 182 0.00 12.11 -11.06
C THR A 182 -0.28 13.07 -9.92
N ASP A 183 -1.01 14.17 -10.16
CA ASP A 183 -1.35 15.11 -9.09
C ASP A 183 -2.33 14.51 -8.08
N GLU A 184 -3.22 13.60 -8.50
CA GLU A 184 -4.10 12.85 -7.58
C GLU A 184 -3.30 11.94 -6.66
N ILE A 185 -2.36 11.17 -7.23
CA ILE A 185 -1.47 10.28 -6.47
C ILE A 185 -0.62 11.10 -5.48
N LEU A 186 -0.04 12.21 -5.92
CA LEU A 186 0.75 13.09 -5.06
C LEU A 186 -0.08 13.75 -3.96
N GLN A 187 -1.33 14.11 -4.23
CA GLN A 187 -2.24 14.62 -3.21
C GLN A 187 -2.56 13.57 -2.14
N ALA A 188 -2.77 12.31 -2.54
CA ALA A 188 -2.98 11.20 -1.60
C ALA A 188 -1.71 10.88 -0.80
N LEU A 189 -0.54 10.93 -1.45
CA LEU A 189 0.75 10.74 -0.79
C LEU A 189 1.03 11.82 0.26
N ASP A 190 0.77 13.10 -0.07
CA ASP A 190 0.93 14.20 0.87
C ASP A 190 0.02 14.08 2.11
N LEU A 191 -1.19 13.57 1.90
CA LEU A 191 -2.17 13.31 2.96
C LEU A 191 -1.74 12.15 3.87
N ILE A 192 -1.42 10.99 3.31
CA ILE A 192 -0.98 9.83 4.10
C ILE A 192 0.34 10.10 4.83
N TYR A 193 1.23 10.90 4.23
CA TYR A 193 2.45 11.38 4.87
C TYR A 193 2.16 12.15 6.16
N ARG A 194 1.15 13.03 6.14
CA ARG A 194 0.73 13.80 7.32
C ARG A 194 0.04 12.95 8.36
N TYR A 195 -0.78 11.98 7.96
CA TYR A 195 -1.32 11.01 8.92
C TYR A 195 -0.19 10.22 9.58
N HIS A 196 0.83 9.79 8.83
CA HIS A 196 1.96 9.05 9.39
C HIS A 196 2.66 9.89 10.46
N TRP A 197 2.97 11.16 10.18
CA TRP A 197 3.58 12.05 11.17
C TRP A 197 2.67 12.40 12.35
N ALA A 198 1.34 12.36 12.18
CA ALA A 198 0.40 12.46 13.29
C ALA A 198 0.51 11.24 14.23
N CYS A 199 0.59 10.02 13.67
CA CYS A 199 0.84 8.79 14.43
C CYS A 199 2.20 8.81 15.16
N VAL A 200 3.26 9.22 14.45
CA VAL A 200 4.60 9.34 15.04
C VAL A 200 4.60 10.31 16.23
N ASN A 201 3.97 11.48 16.07
CA ASN A 201 3.84 12.47 17.13
C ASN A 201 3.09 11.88 18.33
N ALA A 202 1.94 11.24 18.08
CA ALA A 202 1.13 10.61 19.13
C ALA A 202 1.92 9.55 19.90
N ARG A 203 2.66 8.68 19.21
CA ARG A 203 3.53 7.67 19.83
C ARG A 203 4.64 8.30 20.68
N VAL A 204 5.34 9.32 20.17
CA VAL A 204 6.42 10.01 20.90
C VAL A 204 5.91 10.68 22.17
N HIS A 205 4.70 11.24 22.14
CA HIS A 205 4.10 11.95 23.26
C HIS A 205 3.16 11.10 24.13
N GLY A 206 2.96 9.82 23.79
CA GLY A 206 2.05 8.92 24.50
C GLY A 206 0.58 9.37 24.45
N SER A 207 0.16 10.01 23.36
CA SER A 207 -1.23 10.45 23.14
C SER A 207 -1.98 9.53 22.17
N ASP A 208 -3.28 9.76 22.04
CA ASP A 208 -4.13 9.05 21.08
C ASP A 208 -3.79 9.42 19.62
N CYS A 209 -3.85 8.44 18.70
CA CYS A 209 -3.59 8.62 17.27
C CYS A 209 -4.79 9.21 16.50
N ALA A 210 -5.76 9.82 17.19
CA ALA A 210 -6.99 10.35 16.60
C ALA A 210 -7.76 9.31 15.77
N GLY A 211 -7.76 8.05 16.23
CA GLY A 211 -8.41 6.93 15.55
C GLY A 211 -7.67 6.38 14.32
N LEU A 212 -6.46 6.86 14.01
CA LEU A 212 -5.61 6.28 12.97
C LEU A 212 -5.02 4.94 13.43
N ASP A 213 -4.93 4.00 12.51
CA ASP A 213 -4.10 2.81 12.64
C ASP A 213 -2.75 3.08 11.97
N GLU A 214 -1.68 3.11 12.77
CA GLU A 214 -0.35 3.47 12.29
C GLU A 214 0.21 2.46 11.28
N GLU A 215 -0.05 1.17 11.45
CA GLU A 215 0.46 0.12 10.55
C GLU A 215 -0.22 0.24 9.18
N VAL A 216 -1.53 0.50 9.16
CA VAL A 216 -2.27 0.80 7.92
C VAL A 216 -1.72 2.06 7.23
N VAL A 217 -1.48 3.12 7.99
CA VAL A 217 -0.95 4.37 7.47
C VAL A 217 0.43 4.18 6.84
N MET A 218 1.33 3.47 7.53
CA MET A 218 2.69 3.21 7.07
C MET A 218 2.72 2.41 5.77
N GLU A 219 1.92 1.35 5.66
CA GLU A 219 1.92 0.49 4.47
C GLU A 219 1.23 1.14 3.26
N ARG A 220 0.15 1.90 3.47
CA ARG A 220 -0.45 2.72 2.40
C ARG A 220 0.53 3.79 1.93
N ARG A 221 1.28 4.42 2.85
CA ARG A 221 2.35 5.36 2.50
C ARG A 221 3.42 4.66 1.67
N GLY A 222 3.88 3.48 2.07
CA GLY A 222 4.86 2.70 1.29
C GLY A 222 4.41 2.43 -0.15
N GLY A 223 3.16 2.03 -0.35
CA GLY A 223 2.60 1.84 -1.70
C GLY A 223 2.54 3.12 -2.54
N LEU A 224 2.15 4.24 -1.93
CA LEU A 224 2.08 5.56 -2.58
C LEU A 224 3.48 6.13 -2.87
N GLU A 225 4.44 5.99 -1.96
CA GLU A 225 5.83 6.39 -2.17
C GLU A 225 6.43 5.58 -3.33
N TRP A 226 6.17 4.27 -3.38
CA TRP A 226 6.65 3.44 -4.48
C TRP A 226 6.18 3.94 -5.85
N LEU A 227 4.91 4.36 -5.97
CA LEU A 227 4.38 4.94 -7.22
C LEU A 227 5.13 6.21 -7.68
N CYS A 228 5.79 6.91 -6.76
CA CYS A 228 6.44 8.20 -7.01
C CYS A 228 7.99 8.11 -7.04
N CYS A 229 8.60 6.99 -6.65
CA CYS A 229 10.05 6.89 -6.51
C CYS A 229 10.78 6.33 -7.75
N LYS A 230 10.17 6.33 -8.94
CA LYS A 230 10.80 5.78 -10.14
C LYS A 230 12.10 6.51 -10.47
N GLY A 231 13.18 5.76 -10.65
CA GLY A 231 14.53 6.28 -10.89
C GLY A 231 15.25 6.77 -9.63
N ALA A 232 14.67 6.63 -8.44
CA ALA A 232 15.38 6.86 -7.19
C ALA A 232 16.43 5.76 -6.94
N GLU A 233 17.38 6.03 -6.03
CA GLU A 233 18.50 5.12 -5.72
C GLU A 233 18.04 3.70 -5.33
N ASN A 234 16.91 3.58 -4.62
CA ASN A 234 16.35 2.32 -4.14
C ASN A 234 15.23 1.75 -5.05
N ASP A 235 15.08 2.21 -6.29
CA ASP A 235 14.02 1.76 -7.21
C ASP A 235 14.26 0.34 -7.78
N ASN A 236 15.48 -0.19 -7.67
CA ASN A 236 15.79 -1.53 -8.18
C ASN A 236 15.23 -2.62 -7.25
N LEU A 237 14.16 -3.29 -7.69
CA LEU A 237 13.45 -4.34 -6.95
C LEU A 237 14.30 -5.58 -6.60
N THR A 238 15.44 -5.77 -7.28
CA THR A 238 16.34 -6.90 -6.99
C THR A 238 17.30 -6.62 -5.84
N ASP A 239 17.44 -5.35 -5.43
CA ASP A 239 18.29 -4.96 -4.33
C ASP A 239 17.68 -5.36 -2.98
N GLU A 240 18.56 -5.58 -2.00
CA GLU A 240 18.15 -5.94 -0.64
C GLU A 240 17.26 -4.87 -0.01
N TYR A 241 17.62 -3.61 -0.20
CA TYR A 241 16.90 -2.45 0.33
C TYR A 241 16.25 -1.67 -0.80
N ASN A 242 15.20 -2.25 -1.38
CA ASN A 242 14.42 -1.62 -2.43
C ASN A 242 13.21 -0.83 -1.87
N ALA A 243 12.70 0.12 -2.64
CA ALA A 243 11.63 1.03 -2.22
C ALA A 243 10.28 0.34 -1.94
N TRP A 244 10.07 -0.89 -2.43
CA TRP A 244 8.84 -1.63 -2.21
C TRP A 244 8.87 -2.39 -0.87
N ASP A 245 9.93 -3.15 -0.64
CA ASP A 245 10.11 -3.94 0.58
C ASP A 245 10.53 -3.04 1.77
N TYR A 246 11.31 -1.99 1.51
CA TYR A 246 11.89 -1.07 2.49
C TYR A 246 11.71 0.40 2.05
N PRO A 247 10.46 0.91 2.04
CA PRO A 247 10.20 2.30 1.68
C PRO A 247 10.90 3.26 2.65
N ASP A 248 11.47 4.36 2.14
CA ASP A 248 12.04 5.40 3.00
C ASP A 248 10.94 6.27 3.62
N LEU A 249 10.55 5.89 4.84
CA LEU A 249 9.51 6.58 5.61
C LEU A 249 10.10 7.54 6.66
N ASN A 250 11.43 7.74 6.67
CA ASN A 250 12.10 8.65 7.61
C ASN A 250 12.03 10.12 7.18
N THR A 251 11.66 10.36 5.93
CA THR A 251 11.33 11.68 5.40
C THR A 251 9.98 12.15 5.89
#